data_AF-A0A936EC90-F1
#
_entry.id   AF-A0A936EC90-F1
#
_cell.length_a   1.000
_cell.length_b   1.000
_cell.length_c   1.000
_cell.angle_alpha   90.00
_cell.angle_beta   90.00
_cell.angle_gamma   90.00
#
_symmetry.space_group_name_H-M   'P 1'
#
loop_
_entity.id
_entity.type
_entity.pdbx_description
1 polymer ?
#
loop_
_entity_poly.entity_id
_entity_poly.type
_entity_poly.pdbx_seq_one_letter_code
_entity_poly.pdbx_strand_id
1 'polypeptide(L)'
;MPPQPNSLPRPRSLSGQPRAVEAIRFGIGIQHEGYNLFALGRNGVGEATAHPLLASQSRAEPTPDDWCYVNNFSQTHQPRTLRLAAGQAAVFAQTIKNWVADLQSSLMAALSSEEHQRQRTTLQQQLAQREGQVLEEVKRQAKAQNIAVIHTPQGVAFAPLRHGEVVGPDEFMKMEPAEQEAIEQVVKTLQQTLQEMLRQMPQWHLEAEQALQN
;
A
#
# COMPACT_ATOMS: atom_id res chain seq x y z
N MET A 1 7.89 -71.63 -10.75
CA MET A 1 8.33 -70.29 -11.18
C MET A 1 9.80 -70.38 -11.54
N PRO A 2 10.21 -69.99 -12.75
CA PRO A 2 11.62 -70.00 -13.11
C PRO A 2 12.36 -68.93 -12.28
N PRO A 3 13.62 -69.18 -11.88
CA PRO A 3 14.42 -68.19 -11.17
C PRO A 3 14.68 -66.99 -12.09
N GLN A 4 14.52 -65.78 -11.57
CA GLN A 4 14.86 -64.57 -12.30
C GLN A 4 16.35 -64.59 -12.67
N PRO A 5 16.71 -64.29 -13.93
CA PRO A 5 18.11 -64.28 -14.34
C PRO A 5 18.81 -63.11 -13.66
N ASN A 6 19.70 -63.44 -12.73
CA ASN A 6 20.95 -62.75 -12.42
C ASN A 6 20.95 -61.25 -12.80
N SER A 7 20.48 -60.40 -11.88
CA SER A 7 20.67 -58.95 -11.96
C SER A 7 22.16 -58.66 -11.76
N LEU A 8 22.92 -58.71 -12.86
CA LEU A 8 24.31 -58.28 -12.90
C LEU A 8 24.38 -56.86 -12.31
N PRO A 9 25.30 -56.58 -11.37
CA PRO A 9 25.49 -55.23 -10.85
C PRO A 9 25.73 -54.29 -12.05
N ARG A 10 25.02 -53.17 -12.10
CA ARG A 10 25.25 -52.13 -13.13
C ARG A 10 26.77 -51.88 -13.15
N PRO A 11 27.46 -52.01 -14.29
CA PRO A 11 28.90 -51.80 -14.34
C PRO A 11 29.16 -50.39 -13.78
N ARG A 12 29.82 -50.35 -12.61
CA ARG A 12 30.17 -49.10 -11.90
C ARG A 12 31.31 -48.36 -12.58
N SER A 13 31.76 -48.85 -13.72
CA SER A 13 32.87 -48.31 -14.44
C SER A 13 32.37 -47.83 -15.80
N LEU A 14 32.77 -46.61 -16.16
CA LEU A 14 32.54 -45.97 -17.46
C LEU A 14 33.25 -46.70 -18.63
N SER A 15 33.56 -47.98 -18.44
CA SER A 15 34.51 -48.82 -19.19
C SER A 15 34.11 -49.11 -20.64
N GLY A 16 32.94 -48.67 -21.09
CA GLY A 16 32.49 -48.83 -22.48
C GLY A 16 32.70 -47.60 -23.36
N GLN A 17 33.05 -46.44 -22.80
CA GLN A 17 33.09 -45.16 -23.55
C GLN A 17 34.26 -44.26 -23.13
N PRO A 18 35.52 -44.70 -23.28
CA PRO A 18 36.68 -43.93 -22.85
C PRO A 18 36.73 -42.54 -23.50
N ARG A 19 36.39 -42.44 -24.80
CA ARG A 19 36.36 -41.16 -25.54
C ARG A 19 35.30 -40.19 -24.99
N ALA A 20 34.13 -40.69 -24.58
CA ALA A 20 33.08 -39.83 -24.04
C ALA A 20 33.46 -39.30 -22.64
N VAL A 21 34.06 -40.15 -21.80
CA VAL A 21 34.56 -39.76 -20.48
C VAL A 21 35.64 -38.69 -20.60
N GLU A 22 36.59 -38.87 -21.52
CA GLU A 22 37.66 -37.91 -21.76
C GLU A 22 37.11 -36.56 -22.26
N ALA A 23 36.17 -36.57 -23.21
CA ALA A 23 35.51 -35.36 -23.70
C ALA A 23 34.72 -34.62 -22.61
N ILE A 24 34.00 -35.36 -21.74
CA ILE A 24 33.28 -34.77 -20.61
C ILE A 24 34.27 -34.16 -19.60
N ARG A 25 35.36 -34.86 -19.26
CA ARG A 25 36.39 -34.33 -18.34
C ARG A 25 37.06 -33.08 -18.89
N PHE A 26 37.39 -33.09 -20.18
CA PHE A 26 37.93 -31.93 -20.86
C PHE A 26 36.94 -30.77 -20.84
N GLY A 27 35.67 -31.02 -21.16
CA GLY A 27 34.62 -29.99 -21.14
C GLY A 27 34.37 -29.39 -19.75
N ILE A 28 34.33 -30.22 -18.69
CA ILE A 28 34.20 -29.74 -17.30
C ILE A 28 35.38 -28.86 -16.89
N GLY A 29 36.58 -29.12 -17.42
CA GLY A 29 37.77 -28.32 -17.14
C GLY A 29 37.78 -26.93 -17.79
N ILE A 30 36.89 -26.66 -18.75
CA ILE A 30 36.81 -25.34 -19.40
C ILE A 30 35.95 -24.41 -18.55
N GLN A 31 36.58 -23.53 -17.78
CA GLN A 31 35.92 -22.47 -17.02
C GLN A 31 35.84 -21.18 -17.84
N HIS A 32 35.05 -21.18 -18.92
CA HIS A 32 34.83 -20.00 -19.76
C HIS A 32 33.34 -19.82 -20.07
N GLU A 33 32.87 -18.58 -19.96
CA GLU A 33 31.47 -18.22 -20.24
C GLU A 33 31.11 -18.53 -21.70
N GLY A 34 29.89 -19.01 -21.94
CA GLY A 34 29.42 -19.41 -23.28
C GLY A 34 29.83 -20.82 -23.73
N TYR A 35 30.67 -21.53 -22.98
CA TYR A 35 30.96 -22.94 -23.25
C TYR A 35 29.92 -23.84 -22.60
N ASN A 36 29.23 -24.62 -23.43
CA ASN A 36 28.24 -25.60 -23.01
C ASN A 36 28.63 -26.98 -23.53
N LEU A 37 28.45 -28.01 -22.70
CA LEU A 37 28.67 -29.40 -23.10
C LEU A 37 27.35 -30.03 -23.54
N PHE A 38 27.31 -30.53 -24.78
CA PHE A 38 26.18 -31.30 -25.30
C PHE A 38 26.59 -32.76 -25.49
N ALA A 39 25.80 -33.69 -24.92
CA ALA A 39 26.06 -35.12 -25.01
C ALA A 39 25.01 -35.79 -25.92
N LEU A 40 25.49 -36.43 -26.99
CA LEU A 40 24.65 -37.22 -27.92
C LEU A 40 24.92 -38.71 -27.72
N GLY A 41 23.87 -39.50 -27.54
CA GLY A 41 23.98 -40.94 -27.41
C GLY A 41 22.62 -41.61 -27.22
N ARG A 42 22.62 -42.94 -27.05
CA ARG A 42 21.41 -43.66 -26.65
C ARG A 42 20.82 -43.05 -25.38
N ASN A 43 19.49 -42.96 -25.32
CA ASN A 43 18.77 -42.36 -24.19
C ASN A 43 19.30 -42.88 -22.83
N GLY A 44 19.57 -41.94 -21.93
CA GLY A 44 20.06 -42.21 -20.57
C GLY A 44 21.55 -42.56 -20.44
N VAL A 45 22.27 -42.83 -21.53
CA VAL A 45 23.69 -43.21 -21.49
C VAL A 45 24.59 -42.00 -21.22
N GLY A 46 24.29 -40.85 -21.83
CA GLY A 46 25.03 -39.61 -21.60
C GLY A 46 24.89 -39.12 -20.16
N GLU A 47 23.67 -39.10 -19.63
CA GLU A 47 23.36 -38.70 -18.25
C GLU A 47 24.07 -39.62 -17.23
N ALA A 48 23.95 -40.94 -17.40
CA ALA A 48 24.60 -41.92 -16.53
C ALA A 48 26.14 -41.82 -16.53
N THR A 49 26.72 -41.29 -17.62
CA THR A 49 28.17 -41.07 -17.76
C THR A 49 28.60 -39.73 -17.18
N ALA A 50 27.84 -38.66 -17.41
CA ALA A 50 28.18 -37.29 -17.01
C ALA A 50 27.92 -37.01 -15.52
N HIS A 51 26.82 -37.50 -14.95
CA HIS A 51 26.45 -37.20 -13.55
C HIS A 51 27.53 -37.58 -12.53
N PRO A 52 28.13 -38.79 -12.57
CA PRO A 52 29.18 -39.15 -11.61
C PRO A 52 30.43 -38.27 -11.75
N LEU A 53 30.76 -37.84 -12.97
CA LEU A 53 31.91 -36.97 -13.24
C LEU A 53 31.66 -35.56 -12.70
N LEU A 54 30.49 -34.98 -13.00
CA LEU A 54 30.07 -33.68 -12.48
C LEU A 54 29.97 -33.69 -10.94
N ALA A 55 29.36 -34.73 -10.36
CA ALA A 55 29.21 -34.85 -8.92
C ALA A 55 30.55 -35.06 -8.19
N SER A 56 31.55 -35.62 -8.86
CA SER A 56 32.91 -35.74 -8.30
C SER A 56 33.64 -34.39 -8.30
N GLN A 57 33.50 -33.63 -9.38
CA GLN A 57 34.10 -32.31 -9.53
C GLN A 57 33.46 -31.30 -8.56
N SER A 58 32.13 -31.26 -8.50
CA SER A 58 31.38 -30.27 -7.71
C SER A 58 31.65 -30.35 -6.21
N ARG A 59 32.07 -31.52 -5.70
CA ARG A 59 32.46 -31.70 -4.29
C ARG A 59 33.78 -31.01 -3.93
N ALA A 60 34.63 -30.76 -4.91
CA ALA A 60 35.91 -30.07 -4.74
C ALA A 60 35.80 -28.56 -5.00
N GLU A 61 34.64 -28.09 -5.46
CA GLU A 61 34.39 -26.69 -5.79
C GLU A 61 33.75 -25.94 -4.62
N PRO A 62 33.92 -24.60 -4.55
CA PRO A 62 33.26 -23.79 -3.54
C PRO A 62 31.75 -23.90 -3.68
N THR A 63 31.04 -23.86 -2.54
CA THR A 63 29.59 -23.77 -2.53
C THR A 63 29.15 -22.54 -3.32
N PRO A 64 28.23 -22.67 -4.28
CA PRO A 64 27.77 -21.53 -5.08
C PRO A 64 27.04 -20.52 -4.21
N ASP A 65 27.10 -19.26 -4.64
CA ASP A 65 26.31 -18.18 -4.05
C ASP A 65 24.81 -18.45 -4.15
N ASP A 66 24.07 -17.98 -3.15
CA ASP A 66 22.62 -17.96 -3.21
C ASP A 66 22.16 -16.82 -4.13
N TRP A 67 21.16 -17.11 -4.97
CA TRP A 67 20.50 -16.11 -5.79
C TRP A 67 19.05 -15.99 -5.36
N CYS A 68 18.60 -14.77 -5.06
CA CYS A 68 17.21 -14.51 -4.71
C CYS A 68 16.63 -13.33 -5.49
N TYR A 69 15.31 -13.37 -5.68
CA TYR A 69 14.56 -12.28 -6.27
C TYR A 69 13.95 -11.42 -5.17
N VAL A 70 14.16 -10.12 -5.26
CA VAL A 70 13.49 -9.13 -4.40
C VAL A 70 12.53 -8.28 -5.21
N ASN A 71 11.44 -7.88 -4.57
CA ASN A 71 10.45 -7.02 -5.21
C ASN A 71 11.10 -5.68 -5.60
N ASN A 72 10.76 -5.21 -6.80
CA ASN A 72 11.16 -3.90 -7.28
C ASN A 72 9.99 -2.94 -7.12
N PHE A 73 10.04 -2.08 -6.10
CA PHE A 73 8.93 -1.17 -5.77
C PHE A 73 8.63 -0.16 -6.89
N SER A 74 9.60 0.17 -7.74
CA SER A 74 9.38 1.06 -8.89
C SER A 74 8.76 0.34 -10.09
N GLN A 75 9.02 -0.96 -10.24
CA GLN A 75 8.58 -1.77 -11.38
C GLN A 75 8.24 -3.19 -10.92
N THR A 76 7.04 -3.39 -10.38
CA THR A 76 6.63 -4.64 -9.70
C THR A 76 6.70 -5.88 -10.59
N HIS A 77 6.59 -5.72 -11.91
CA HIS A 77 6.69 -6.81 -12.89
C HIS A 77 8.16 -7.16 -13.25
N GLN A 78 9.14 -6.47 -12.68
CA GLN A 78 10.57 -6.68 -12.92
C GLN A 78 11.32 -6.85 -11.59
N PRO A 79 11.25 -8.05 -10.97
CA PRO A 79 11.99 -8.32 -9.73
C PRO A 79 13.50 -8.14 -9.94
N ARG A 80 14.20 -7.69 -8.90
CA ARG A 80 15.65 -7.55 -8.92
C ARG A 80 16.31 -8.80 -8.38
N THR A 81 17.43 -9.21 -8.98
CA THR A 81 18.25 -10.31 -8.48
C THR A 81 19.26 -9.81 -7.46
N LEU A 82 19.39 -10.51 -6.35
CA LEU A 82 20.49 -10.35 -5.40
C LEU A 82 21.34 -11.61 -5.40
N ARG A 83 22.67 -11.42 -5.42
CA ARG A 83 23.66 -12.46 -5.19
C ARG A 83 24.13 -12.36 -3.74
N LEU A 84 24.00 -13.44 -3.00
CA LEU A 84 24.36 -13.54 -1.59
C LEU A 84 25.32 -14.70 -1.40
N ALA A 85 26.20 -14.63 -0.39
CA ALA A 85 27.06 -15.76 -0.07
C ALA A 85 26.21 -16.99 0.29
N ALA A 86 26.75 -18.18 0.04
CA ALA A 86 26.05 -19.45 0.28
C ALA A 86 25.39 -19.52 1.67
N GLY A 87 24.10 -19.87 1.71
CA GLY A 87 23.29 -19.99 2.91
C GLY A 87 22.76 -18.67 3.50
N GLN A 88 23.14 -17.51 2.94
CA GLN A 88 22.69 -16.21 3.45
C GLN A 88 21.30 -15.80 2.95
N ALA A 89 20.78 -16.39 1.86
CA ALA A 89 19.46 -16.00 1.35
C ALA A 89 18.33 -16.32 2.33
N ALA A 90 18.42 -17.45 3.03
CA ALA A 90 17.43 -17.83 4.06
C ALA A 90 17.49 -16.88 5.26
N VAL A 91 18.70 -16.52 5.70
CA VAL A 91 18.91 -15.54 6.78
C VAL A 91 18.34 -14.19 6.38
N PHE A 92 18.70 -13.70 5.19
CA PHE A 92 18.18 -12.44 4.64
C PHE A 92 16.65 -12.41 4.60
N ALA A 93 16.02 -13.47 4.08
CA ALA A 93 14.56 -13.56 4.01
C ALA A 93 13.91 -13.47 5.40
N GLN A 94 14.46 -14.17 6.39
CA GLN A 94 13.97 -14.12 7.76
C GLN A 94 14.19 -12.75 8.42
N THR A 95 15.34 -12.12 8.19
CA THR A 95 15.65 -10.77 8.68
C THR A 95 14.67 -9.74 8.13
N ILE A 96 14.41 -9.75 6.83
CA ILE A 96 13.44 -8.84 6.21
C ILE A 96 12.03 -9.07 6.77
N LYS A 97 11.62 -10.33 6.93
CA LYS A 97 10.32 -10.67 7.52
C LYS A 97 10.15 -10.10 8.93
N ASN A 98 11.15 -10.28 9.79
CA ASN A 98 11.12 -9.75 11.15
C ASN A 98 11.11 -8.21 11.15
N TRP A 99 11.97 -7.60 10.32
CA TRP A 99 12.05 -6.16 10.22
C TRP A 99 10.73 -5.51 9.77
N VAL A 100 10.03 -6.12 8.81
CA VAL A 100 8.69 -5.65 8.38
C VAL A 100 7.68 -5.71 9.53
N ALA A 101 7.69 -6.77 10.33
CA ALA A 101 6.82 -6.89 11.50
C ALA A 101 7.14 -5.83 12.57
N ASP A 102 8.42 -5.60 12.83
CA ASP A 102 8.88 -4.59 13.79
C ASP A 102 8.54 -3.16 13.34
N LEU A 103 8.69 -2.88 12.05
CA LEU A 103 8.28 -1.61 11.44
C LEU A 103 6.79 -1.37 11.60
N GLN A 104 5.96 -2.38 11.34
CA GLN A 104 4.51 -2.25 11.49
C GLN A 104 4.13 -1.92 12.94
N SER A 105 4.74 -2.61 13.92
CA SER A 105 4.52 -2.34 15.34
C SER A 105 4.98 -0.93 15.74
N SER A 106 6.20 -0.55 15.34
CA SER A 106 6.79 0.75 15.65
C SER A 106 6.01 1.91 15.03
N LEU A 107 5.52 1.74 13.79
CA LEU A 107 4.68 2.73 13.12
C LEU A 107 3.36 2.93 13.86
N MET A 108 2.69 1.84 14.25
CA MET A 108 1.44 1.91 15.02
C MET A 108 1.65 2.57 16.39
N ALA A 109 2.76 2.28 17.06
CA ALA A 109 3.13 2.93 18.32
C ALA A 109 3.39 4.43 18.13
N ALA A 110 4.11 4.82 17.08
CA ALA A 110 4.39 6.23 16.78
C ALA A 110 3.10 7.02 16.48
N LEU A 111 2.19 6.45 15.67
CA LEU A 111 0.88 7.06 15.37
C LEU A 111 -0.06 7.09 16.58
N SER A 112 0.16 6.20 17.55
CA SER A 112 -0.60 6.16 18.81
C SER A 112 0.09 6.93 19.94
N SER A 113 1.21 7.59 19.67
CA SER A 113 1.92 8.38 20.68
C SER A 113 1.03 9.52 21.18
N GLU A 114 1.19 9.87 22.46
CA GLU A 114 0.45 10.99 23.05
C GLU A 114 0.69 12.28 22.29
N GLU A 115 1.91 12.51 21.80
CA GLU A 115 2.26 13.70 21.03
C GLU A 115 1.45 13.78 19.74
N HIS A 116 1.41 12.71 18.95
CA HIS A 116 0.63 12.66 17.72
C HIS A 116 -0.89 12.80 17.99
N GLN A 117 -1.41 12.15 19.03
CA GLN A 117 -2.81 12.30 19.44
C GLN A 117 -3.15 13.73 19.89
N ARG A 118 -2.24 14.40 20.62
CA ARG A 118 -2.40 15.80 21.05
C ARG A 118 -2.38 16.74 19.86
N GLN A 119 -1.45 16.57 18.92
CA GLN A 119 -1.40 17.37 17.69
C GLN A 119 -2.70 17.24 16.89
N ARG A 120 -3.18 16.01 16.69
CA ARG A 120 -4.46 15.75 16.03
C ARG A 120 -5.64 16.38 16.75
N THR A 121 -5.72 16.22 18.07
CA THR A 121 -6.79 16.84 18.86
C THR A 121 -6.76 18.36 18.77
N THR A 122 -5.57 18.96 18.81
CA THR A 122 -5.37 20.41 18.71
C THR A 122 -5.84 20.93 17.34
N LEU A 123 -5.44 20.28 16.25
CA LEU A 123 -5.87 20.64 14.90
C LEU A 123 -7.39 20.50 14.73
N GLN A 124 -7.98 19.43 15.26
CA GLN A 124 -9.43 19.23 15.24
C GLN A 124 -10.17 20.33 16.02
N GLN A 125 -9.65 20.74 17.18
CA GLN A 125 -10.21 21.84 17.96
C GLN A 125 -10.11 23.18 17.22
N GLN A 126 -8.97 23.47 16.60
CA GLN A 126 -8.77 24.68 15.80
C GLN A 126 -9.72 24.73 14.60
N LEU A 127 -9.91 23.60 13.92
CA LEU A 127 -10.85 23.47 12.82
C LEU A 127 -12.29 23.72 13.29
N ALA A 128 -12.73 23.01 14.34
CA ALA A 128 -14.07 23.18 14.90
C ALA A 128 -14.33 24.61 15.41
N GLN A 129 -13.32 25.25 15.99
CA GLN A 129 -13.41 26.65 16.41
C GLN A 129 -13.59 27.58 15.22
N ARG A 130 -12.85 27.37 14.12
CA ARG A 130 -12.95 28.19 12.90
C ARG A 130 -14.31 28.02 12.22
N GLU A 131 -14.81 26.79 12.12
CA GLU A 131 -16.15 26.48 11.62
C GLU A 131 -17.25 27.10 12.49
N GLY A 132 -17.10 27.02 13.81
CA GLY A 132 -18.01 27.63 14.78
C GLY A 132 -18.06 29.15 14.64
N GLN A 133 -16.92 29.82 14.48
CA GLN A 133 -16.85 31.28 14.29
C GLN A 133 -17.60 31.73 13.04
N VAL A 134 -17.47 30.99 11.94
CA VAL A 134 -18.22 31.24 10.70
C VAL A 134 -19.73 31.14 10.93
N LEU A 135 -20.17 30.08 11.60
CA LEU A 135 -21.60 29.88 11.85
C LEU A 135 -22.17 30.94 12.80
N GLU A 136 -21.42 31.32 13.84
CA GLU A 136 -21.82 32.39 14.76
C GLU A 136 -21.91 33.75 14.06
N GLU A 137 -21.03 34.03 13.10
CA GLU A 137 -21.12 35.24 12.28
C GLU A 137 -22.43 35.27 11.46
N VAL A 138 -22.76 34.15 10.80
CA VAL A 138 -24.01 34.01 10.04
C VAL A 138 -25.23 34.13 10.95
N LYS A 139 -25.22 33.50 12.13
CA LYS A 139 -26.31 33.62 13.13
C LYS A 139 -26.50 35.06 13.58
N ARG A 140 -25.41 35.80 13.82
CA ARG A 140 -25.46 37.20 14.22
C ARG A 140 -26.09 38.07 13.13
N GLN A 141 -25.68 37.88 11.88
CA GLN A 141 -26.25 38.59 10.73
C GLN A 141 -27.73 38.26 10.51
N ALA A 142 -28.11 36.99 10.64
CA ALA A 142 -29.49 36.54 10.54
C ALA A 142 -30.36 37.17 11.64
N LYS A 143 -29.89 37.14 12.89
CA LYS A 143 -30.62 37.73 14.04
C LYS A 143 -30.83 39.24 13.88
N ALA A 144 -29.85 39.96 13.33
CA ALA A 144 -29.96 41.39 13.04
C ALA A 144 -31.07 41.71 12.02
N GLN A 145 -31.46 40.73 11.20
CA GLN A 145 -32.52 40.84 10.19
C GLN A 145 -33.81 40.10 10.62
N ASN A 146 -33.96 39.77 11.91
CA ASN A 146 -35.09 38.99 12.44
C ASN A 146 -35.25 37.62 11.75
N ILE A 147 -34.14 36.94 11.48
CA ILE A 147 -34.12 35.56 10.98
C ILE A 147 -33.41 34.67 12.00
N ALA A 148 -34.02 33.53 12.32
CA ALA A 148 -33.40 32.44 13.07
C ALA A 148 -32.68 31.47 12.14
N VAL A 149 -31.55 30.95 12.61
CA VAL A 149 -30.84 29.84 11.99
C VAL A 149 -31.18 28.57 12.75
N ILE A 150 -31.77 27.59 12.08
CA ILE A 150 -32.20 26.32 12.67
C ILE A 150 -31.47 25.15 12.01
N HIS A 151 -31.12 24.15 12.83
CA HIS A 151 -30.58 22.89 12.33
C HIS A 151 -31.74 21.96 11.98
N THR A 152 -31.76 21.49 10.74
CA THR A 152 -32.68 20.49 10.23
C THR A 152 -31.90 19.22 9.87
N PRO A 153 -32.56 18.06 9.73
CA PRO A 153 -31.90 16.83 9.25
C PRO A 153 -31.24 16.98 7.87
N GLN A 154 -31.68 17.96 7.08
CA GLN A 154 -31.16 18.28 5.74
C GLN A 154 -30.04 19.32 5.76
N GLY A 155 -29.72 19.91 6.93
CA GLY A 155 -28.65 20.88 7.10
C GLY A 155 -29.06 22.11 7.89
N VAL A 156 -28.64 23.29 7.44
CA VAL A 156 -28.97 24.57 8.08
C VAL A 156 -30.11 25.22 7.30
N ALA A 157 -31.18 25.63 8.00
CA ALA A 157 -32.28 26.39 7.42
C ALA A 157 -32.44 27.75 8.12
N PHE A 158 -33.02 28.71 7.40
CA PHE A 158 -33.30 30.05 7.88
C PHE A 158 -34.81 30.21 8.01
N ALA A 159 -35.27 30.73 9.14
CA ALA A 159 -36.69 30.93 9.42
C ALA A 159 -36.96 32.34 9.97
N PRO A 160 -38.00 33.04 9.52
CA PRO A 160 -38.32 34.38 10.03
C PRO A 160 -38.71 34.36 11.50
N LEU A 161 -38.37 35.44 12.21
CA LEU A 161 -38.72 35.69 13.60
C LEU A 161 -39.75 36.81 13.69
N ARG A 162 -40.80 36.61 14.49
CA ARG A 162 -41.79 37.64 14.84
C ARG A 162 -41.98 37.64 16.34
N HIS A 163 -41.80 38.79 16.98
CA HIS A 163 -41.81 38.92 18.46
C HIS A 163 -40.86 37.95 19.19
N GLY A 164 -39.80 37.49 18.52
CA GLY A 164 -38.83 36.54 19.09
C GLY A 164 -39.21 35.06 18.91
N GLU A 165 -40.35 34.76 18.30
CA GLU A 165 -40.78 33.39 17.98
C GLU A 165 -40.60 33.08 16.49
N VAL A 166 -40.28 31.82 16.18
CA VAL A 166 -40.09 31.35 14.81
C VAL A 166 -41.46 31.26 14.13
N VAL A 167 -41.60 31.97 13.01
CA VAL A 167 -42.82 31.93 12.19
C VAL A 167 -42.83 30.64 11.38
N GLY A 168 -43.87 29.83 11.57
CA GLY A 168 -44.06 28.59 10.83
C GLY A 168 -44.52 28.84 9.38
N PRO A 169 -44.41 27.85 8.48
CA PRO A 169 -44.80 27.99 7.07
C PRO A 169 -46.24 28.47 6.88
N ASP A 170 -47.18 27.97 7.68
CA ASP A 170 -48.61 28.32 7.59
C ASP A 170 -48.90 29.77 8.02
N GLU A 171 -48.08 30.33 8.89
CA GLU A 171 -48.21 31.72 9.35
C GLU A 171 -47.51 32.68 8.38
N PHE A 172 -46.37 32.26 7.82
CA PHE A 172 -45.67 33.00 6.77
C PHE A 172 -46.56 33.21 5.53
N MET A 173 -47.27 32.16 5.09
CA MET A 173 -48.19 32.23 3.94
C MET A 173 -49.40 33.14 4.16
N LYS A 174 -49.70 33.53 5.41
CA LYS A 174 -50.77 34.46 5.77
C LYS A 174 -50.29 35.92 5.85
N MET A 175 -48.99 36.18 5.74
CA MET A 175 -48.41 37.53 5.74
C MET A 175 -48.73 38.23 4.41
N GLU A 176 -48.60 39.56 4.39
CA GLU A 176 -48.81 40.32 3.15
C GLU A 176 -47.76 39.96 2.09
N PRO A 177 -48.10 39.92 0.78
CA PRO A 177 -47.18 39.52 -0.27
C PRO A 177 -45.86 40.31 -0.27
N ALA A 178 -45.94 41.61 0.00
CA ALA A 178 -44.77 42.48 0.08
C ALA A 178 -43.84 42.15 1.27
N GLU A 179 -44.40 41.67 2.38
CA GLU A 179 -43.64 41.26 3.56
C GLU A 179 -42.99 39.89 3.33
N GLN A 180 -43.70 38.97 2.68
CA GLN A 180 -43.15 37.67 2.27
C GLN A 180 -41.95 37.85 1.34
N GLU A 181 -42.09 38.69 0.30
CA GLU A 181 -41.05 38.92 -0.71
C GLU A 181 -39.78 39.57 -0.09
N ALA A 182 -39.96 40.50 0.86
CA ALA A 182 -38.85 41.09 1.60
C ALA A 182 -38.08 40.06 2.45
N ILE A 183 -38.80 39.18 3.16
CA ILE A 183 -38.20 38.11 3.97
C ILE A 183 -37.49 37.10 3.08
N GLU A 184 -38.08 36.69 1.96
CA GLU A 184 -37.45 35.77 1.00
C GLU A 184 -36.13 36.32 0.47
N GLN A 185 -36.07 37.61 0.15
CA GLN A 185 -34.86 38.24 -0.35
C GLN A 185 -33.75 38.31 0.72
N VAL A 186 -34.12 38.56 1.98
CA VAL A 186 -33.22 38.49 3.13
C VAL A 186 -32.68 37.07 3.32
N VAL A 187 -33.57 36.06 3.32
CA VAL A 187 -33.20 34.65 3.47
C VAL A 187 -32.26 34.22 2.35
N LYS A 188 -32.54 34.61 1.10
CA LYS A 188 -31.69 34.33 -0.05
C LYS A 188 -30.29 34.94 0.11
N THR A 189 -30.19 36.16 0.62
CA THR A 189 -28.91 36.83 0.88
C THR A 189 -28.11 36.09 1.96
N LEU A 190 -28.76 35.70 3.06
CA LEU A 190 -28.13 34.93 4.13
C LEU A 190 -27.67 33.54 3.65
N GLN A 191 -28.45 32.87 2.80
CA GLN A 191 -28.07 31.61 2.17
C GLN A 191 -26.82 31.75 1.29
N GLN A 192 -26.72 32.82 0.50
CA GLN A 192 -25.53 33.10 -0.32
C GLN A 192 -24.30 33.35 0.55
N THR A 193 -24.43 34.14 1.62
CA THR A 193 -23.33 34.37 2.58
C THR A 193 -22.87 33.07 3.21
N LEU A 194 -23.81 32.22 3.65
CA LEU A 194 -23.48 30.91 4.21
C LEU A 194 -22.75 30.04 3.17
N GLN A 195 -23.23 29.98 1.92
CA GLN A 195 -22.58 29.20 0.86
C GLN A 195 -21.15 29.67 0.59
N GLU A 196 -20.91 30.99 0.52
CA GLU A 196 -19.57 31.53 0.28
C GLU A 196 -18.60 31.21 1.44
N MET A 197 -19.09 31.22 2.68
CA MET A 197 -18.29 30.84 3.83
C MET A 197 -18.02 29.32 3.89
N LEU A 198 -19.02 28.49 3.56
CA LEU A 198 -18.87 27.03 3.50
C LEU A 198 -17.92 26.59 2.39
N ARG A 199 -17.79 27.37 1.32
CA ARG A 199 -16.86 27.11 0.22
C ARG A 199 -15.38 27.09 0.66
N GLN A 200 -15.06 27.73 1.79
CA GLN A 200 -13.71 27.73 2.36
C GLN A 200 -13.42 26.50 3.23
N MET A 201 -14.45 25.79 3.72
CA MET A 201 -14.27 24.64 4.61
C MET A 201 -13.41 23.52 3.98
N PRO A 202 -13.64 23.07 2.73
CA PRO A 202 -12.81 22.00 2.16
C PRO A 202 -11.32 22.31 2.15
N GLN A 203 -10.96 23.58 1.97
CA GLN A 203 -9.57 24.02 2.00
C GLN A 203 -8.97 23.91 3.41
N TRP A 204 -9.71 24.29 4.46
CA TRP A 204 -9.24 24.16 5.84
C TRP A 204 -9.07 22.70 6.26
N HIS A 205 -9.96 21.82 5.79
CA HIS A 205 -9.83 20.37 5.99
C HIS A 205 -8.56 19.84 5.31
N LEU A 206 -8.27 20.25 4.06
CA LEU A 206 -7.04 19.88 3.35
C LEU A 206 -5.78 20.39 4.08
N GLU A 207 -5.78 21.64 4.53
CA GLU A 207 -4.68 22.24 5.29
C GLU A 207 -4.42 21.49 6.62
N ALA A 208 -5.49 21.10 7.33
CA ALA A 208 -5.39 20.32 8.56
C ALA A 208 -4.87 18.90 8.31
N GLU A 209 -5.27 18.26 7.21
CA GLU A 209 -4.74 16.94 6.81
C GLU A 209 -3.25 17.01 6.44
N GLN A 210 -2.83 18.06 5.72
CA GLN A 210 -1.41 18.27 5.40
C GLN A 210 -0.57 18.54 6.65
N ALA A 211 -1.12 19.28 7.62
CA ALA A 211 -0.45 19.53 8.90
C ALA A 211 -0.28 18.26 9.75
N LEU A 212 -1.09 17.22 9.54
CA LEU A 212 -0.94 15.91 10.19
C LEU A 212 0.06 14.99 9.49
N GLN A 213 0.39 15.25 8.22
CA GLN A 213 1.33 14.43 7.44
C GLN A 213 2.79 14.85 7.61
N ASN A 214 3.04 16.10 8.05
CA ASN A 214 4.37 16.67 8.26
C ASN A 214 4.82 16.55 9.71
#